data_AF-A0A1C5H7N7-F1
#
_entry.id   AF-A0A1C5H7N7-F1
#
_cell.length_a   1.000
_cell.length_b   1.000
_cell.length_c   1.000
_cell.angle_alpha   90.00
_cell.angle_beta   90.00
_cell.angle_gamma   90.00
#
_symmetry.space_group_name_H-M   'P 1'
#
loop_
_entity.id
_entity.type
_entity.pdbx_description
1 polymer ?
#
loop_
_entity_poly.entity_id
_entity_poly.type
_entity_poly.pdbx_seq_one_letter_code
_entity_poly.pdbx_strand_id
1 'polypeptide(L)'
;MSLRVRGIVVFLVVAFGGTWPYLFLARWVMGWSLVNPLVQLPVAMMPALGAVVVRRWVTREGFADAGLRLRLRGAWPHWLLAWFAPLAVTFLALGCAAALGWWRPDLSPAGGPGGVAFLLVLQLVSTPLYWGEEFGWTSFLWPRLVPGRPRASVVATGLVWAVWHYPLAFLGYAEFDDHTVSMALWTVMFVLFQVMLCWLYARTGSVWVTSLAHAGNNMVMGLLTEQLFGELSTVRNLICVDVALALVCVPLLRSSVFRSPGGTAAR
;
A
#
# COMPACT_ATOMS: atom_id res chain seq x y z
N MET A 1 -1.55 30.76 1.34
CA MET A 1 -1.44 29.28 1.50
C MET A 1 -0.43 28.98 2.61
N SER A 2 -0.74 28.11 3.59
CA SER A 2 0.22 27.77 4.65
C SER A 2 1.40 26.94 4.11
N LEU A 3 2.54 26.95 4.81
CA LEU A 3 3.73 26.18 4.40
C LEU A 3 3.44 24.69 4.23
N ARG A 4 2.59 24.12 5.10
CA ARG A 4 2.11 22.73 5.01
C ARG A 4 1.35 22.48 3.72
N VAL A 5 0.35 23.32 3.42
CA VAL A 5 -0.47 23.15 2.21
C VAL A 5 0.39 23.32 0.96
N ARG A 6 1.31 24.28 0.95
CA ARG A 6 2.30 24.44 -0.13
C ARG A 6 3.13 23.16 -0.31
N GLY A 7 3.63 22.58 0.78
CA GLY A 7 4.40 21.34 0.75
C GLY A 7 3.59 20.18 0.17
N ILE A 8 2.34 20.00 0.59
CA ILE A 8 1.45 18.95 0.06
C ILE A 8 1.20 19.15 -1.44
N VAL A 9 0.92 20.38 -1.87
CA VAL A 9 0.69 20.68 -3.30
C VAL A 9 1.92 20.34 -4.13
N VAL A 10 3.13 20.78 -3.71
CA VAL A 10 4.36 20.46 -4.45
C VAL A 10 4.61 18.94 -4.47
N PHE A 11 4.40 18.26 -3.34
CA PHE A 11 4.51 16.80 -3.28
C PHE A 11 3.59 16.11 -4.28
N LEU A 12 2.30 16.48 -4.31
CA LEU A 12 1.33 15.88 -5.22
C LEU A 12 1.65 16.20 -6.68
N VAL A 13 2.08 17.43 -6.99
CA VAL A 13 2.50 17.81 -8.34
C VAL A 13 3.68 16.96 -8.82
N VAL A 14 4.68 16.70 -7.97
CA VAL A 14 5.82 15.84 -8.35
C VAL A 14 5.38 14.39 -8.47
N ALA A 15 4.64 13.85 -7.49
CA ALA A 15 4.24 12.45 -7.48
C ALA A 15 3.31 12.09 -8.65
N PHE A 16 2.30 12.93 -8.93
CA PHE A 16 1.36 12.70 -10.02
C PHE A 16 1.93 13.15 -11.37
N GLY A 17 2.55 14.32 -11.42
CA GLY A 17 3.11 14.90 -12.65
C GLY A 17 4.33 14.14 -13.18
N GLY A 18 5.06 13.42 -12.31
CA GLY A 18 6.09 12.47 -12.74
C GLY A 18 5.50 11.15 -13.21
N THR A 19 4.59 10.56 -12.43
CA THR A 19 4.07 9.21 -12.70
C THR A 19 3.15 9.15 -13.89
N TRP A 20 2.10 9.98 -13.94
CA TRP A 20 1.04 9.81 -14.94
C TRP A 20 1.57 10.00 -16.36
N PRO A 21 2.26 11.10 -16.71
CA PRO A 21 2.80 11.26 -18.07
C PRO A 21 3.77 10.15 -18.44
N TYR A 22 4.59 9.68 -17.49
CA TYR A 22 5.52 8.59 -17.73
C TYR A 22 4.81 7.27 -18.06
N LEU A 23 3.71 6.94 -17.37
CA LEU A 23 2.91 5.74 -17.66
C LEU A 23 2.31 5.79 -19.06
N PHE A 24 1.74 6.94 -19.47
CA PHE A 24 1.23 7.13 -20.82
C PHE A 24 2.33 7.06 -21.88
N LEU A 25 3.49 7.67 -21.62
CA LEU A 25 4.66 7.59 -22.50
C LEU A 25 5.13 6.13 -22.66
N ALA A 26 5.29 5.42 -21.55
CA ALA A 26 5.73 4.02 -21.55
C ALA A 26 4.78 3.13 -22.33
N ARG A 27 3.46 3.29 -22.13
CA ARG A 27 2.47 2.43 -22.77
C ARG A 27 2.23 2.78 -24.24
N TRP A 28 1.96 4.05 -24.55
CA TRP A 28 1.46 4.45 -25.88
C TRP A 28 2.56 4.87 -26.86
N VAL A 29 3.69 5.38 -26.36
CA VAL A 29 4.79 5.82 -27.22
C VAL A 29 5.87 4.75 -27.30
N MET A 30 6.27 4.17 -26.17
CA MET A 30 7.34 3.17 -26.12
C MET A 30 6.82 1.73 -26.29
N GLY A 31 5.51 1.50 -26.17
CA GLY A 31 4.90 0.18 -26.29
C GLY A 31 5.28 -0.80 -25.18
N TRP A 32 5.84 -0.30 -24.07
CA TRP A 32 6.32 -1.13 -22.97
C TRP A 32 5.18 -1.69 -22.14
N SER A 33 5.37 -2.92 -21.65
CA SER A 33 4.46 -3.50 -20.67
C SER A 33 4.57 -2.76 -19.34
N LEU A 34 3.42 -2.42 -18.75
CA LEU A 34 3.39 -1.75 -17.46
C LEU A 34 3.68 -2.70 -16.30
N VAL A 35 3.67 -4.02 -16.48
CA VAL A 35 4.16 -4.96 -15.46
C VAL A 35 5.69 -5.09 -15.47
N ASN A 36 6.38 -4.47 -16.42
CA ASN A 36 7.84 -4.49 -16.48
C ASN A 36 8.45 -3.77 -15.25
N PRO A 37 9.32 -4.43 -14.46
CA PRO A 37 9.98 -3.81 -13.31
C PRO A 37 10.75 -2.53 -13.65
N LEU A 38 11.30 -2.42 -14.86
CA LEU A 38 12.01 -1.23 -15.31
C LEU A 38 11.09 -0.02 -15.52
N VAL A 39 9.79 -0.26 -15.74
CA VAL A 39 8.76 0.78 -15.80
C VAL A 39 8.22 1.09 -14.40
N GLN A 40 7.99 0.05 -13.60
CA GLN A 40 7.43 0.20 -12.26
C GLN A 40 8.40 0.89 -11.29
N LEU A 41 9.71 0.66 -11.40
CA LEU A 41 10.68 1.22 -10.47
C LEU A 41 10.72 2.77 -10.49
N PRO A 42 10.83 3.45 -11.64
CA PRO A 42 10.71 4.91 -11.68
C PRO A 42 9.39 5.44 -11.10
N VAL A 43 8.28 4.77 -11.42
CA VAL A 43 6.94 5.11 -10.94
C VAL A 43 6.88 5.02 -9.42
N ALA A 44 7.29 3.90 -8.83
CA ALA A 44 7.32 3.68 -7.38
C ALA A 44 8.19 4.69 -6.63
N MET A 45 9.21 5.27 -7.28
CA MET A 45 10.11 6.26 -6.66
C MET A 45 9.60 7.71 -6.72
N MET A 46 8.59 8.02 -7.54
CA MET A 46 8.08 9.40 -7.68
C MET A 46 7.52 10.01 -6.38
N PRO A 47 6.76 9.27 -5.53
CA PRO A 47 6.30 9.82 -4.26
C PRO A 47 7.47 10.17 -3.34
N ALA A 48 8.50 9.33 -3.26
CA ALA A 48 9.69 9.63 -2.48
C ALA A 48 10.43 10.86 -3.01
N LEU A 49 10.57 10.99 -4.33
CA LEU A 49 11.14 12.19 -4.93
C LEU A 49 10.36 13.44 -4.52
N GLY A 50 9.03 13.41 -4.58
CA GLY A 50 8.17 14.50 -4.11
C GLY A 50 8.43 14.85 -2.63
N ALA A 51 8.52 13.84 -1.76
CA ALA A 51 8.76 14.04 -0.33
C ALA A 51 10.16 14.63 -0.07
N VAL A 52 11.20 14.11 -0.75
CA VAL A 52 12.57 14.65 -0.71
C VAL A 52 12.57 16.10 -1.17
N VAL A 53 11.88 16.41 -2.28
CA VAL A 53 11.84 17.75 -2.85
C VAL A 53 11.27 18.74 -1.84
N VAL A 54 10.14 18.38 -1.24
CA VAL A 54 9.46 19.23 -0.28
C VAL A 54 10.30 19.41 0.98
N ARG A 55 10.80 18.31 1.56
CA ARG A 55 11.60 18.35 2.78
C ARG A 55 12.90 19.13 2.63
N ARG A 56 13.57 19.01 1.49
CA ARG A 56 14.88 19.63 1.25
C ARG A 56 14.79 21.10 0.85
N TRP A 57 13.84 21.46 -0.01
CA TRP A 57 13.81 22.77 -0.66
C TRP A 57 12.59 23.62 -0.31
N VAL A 58 11.43 23.02 0.00
CA VAL A 58 10.19 23.77 0.24
C VAL A 58 9.95 24.08 1.72
N THR A 59 9.98 23.07 2.58
CA THR A 59 9.82 23.21 4.04
C THR A 59 11.16 23.31 4.75
N ARG A 60 12.22 22.76 4.16
CA ARG A 60 13.59 22.74 4.71
C ARG A 60 13.66 22.09 6.11
N GLU A 61 12.74 21.17 6.39
CA GLU A 61 12.66 20.45 7.67
C GLU A 61 13.71 19.33 7.81
N GLY A 62 14.45 19.01 6.75
CA GLY A 62 15.45 17.95 6.75
C GLY A 62 14.81 16.56 6.74
N PHE A 63 15.45 15.58 7.38
CA PHE A 63 15.04 14.16 7.34
C PHE A 63 15.04 13.45 8.71
N ALA A 64 15.29 14.19 9.79
CA ALA A 64 15.46 13.62 11.13
C ALA A 64 14.21 12.87 11.63
N ASP A 65 13.02 13.35 11.27
CA ASP A 65 11.71 12.80 11.62
C ASP A 65 11.08 11.96 10.49
N ALA A 66 11.82 11.68 9.41
CA ALA A 66 11.27 11.03 8.22
C ALA A 66 11.13 9.50 8.33
N GLY A 67 11.34 8.94 9.52
CA GLY A 67 11.17 7.51 9.80
C GLY A 67 12.21 6.58 9.16
N LEU A 68 13.37 7.10 8.75
CA LEU A 68 14.40 6.33 8.01
C LEU A 68 15.19 5.34 8.88
N ARG A 69 15.00 5.33 10.20
CA ARG A 69 15.70 4.39 11.10
C ARG A 69 15.02 3.01 11.04
N LEU A 70 15.81 1.93 10.91
CA LEU A 70 15.28 0.54 10.87
C LEU A 70 14.60 0.11 12.19
N ARG A 71 15.12 0.60 13.33
CA ARG A 71 14.63 0.30 14.69
C ARG A 71 14.42 -1.20 14.99
N LEU A 72 15.27 -2.08 14.45
CA LEU A 72 15.16 -3.54 14.55
C LEU A 72 14.84 -4.05 15.97
N ARG A 73 15.65 -3.67 16.97
CA ARG A 73 15.47 -4.13 18.36
C ARG A 73 14.19 -3.59 19.02
N GLY A 74 13.80 -2.35 18.73
CA GLY A 74 12.64 -1.70 19.35
C GLY A 74 11.31 -2.03 18.66
N ALA A 75 11.35 -2.52 17.42
CA ALA A 75 10.18 -2.78 16.59
C ALA A 75 10.10 -4.24 16.11
N TRP A 76 10.91 -5.17 16.62
CA TRP A 76 10.97 -6.55 16.13
C TRP A 76 9.60 -7.26 16.06
N PRO A 77 8.62 -7.07 16.98
CA PRO A 77 7.32 -7.73 16.84
C PRO A 77 6.55 -7.19 15.63
N HIS A 78 6.73 -5.91 15.31
CA HIS A 78 6.10 -5.26 14.17
C HIS A 78 6.81 -5.62 12.86
N TRP A 79 8.11 -5.91 12.90
CA TRP A 79 8.82 -6.50 11.75
C TRP A 79 8.28 -7.90 11.42
N LEU A 80 8.08 -8.76 12.43
CA LEU A 80 7.46 -10.07 12.22
C LEU A 80 6.01 -9.93 11.75
N LEU A 81 5.25 -9.01 12.34
CA LEU A 81 3.89 -8.73 11.90
C LEU A 81 3.86 -8.24 10.44
N ALA A 82 4.71 -7.31 10.06
CA ALA A 82 4.82 -6.83 8.68
C ALA A 82 5.21 -7.94 7.70
N TRP A 83 6.05 -8.87 8.16
CA TRP A 83 6.47 -10.01 7.35
C TRP A 83 5.32 -11.00 7.11
N PHE A 84 4.63 -11.43 8.17
CA PHE A 84 3.65 -12.52 8.09
C PHE A 84 2.19 -12.07 7.90
N ALA A 85 1.85 -10.80 8.17
CA ALA A 85 0.48 -10.32 8.01
C ALA A 85 -0.08 -10.48 6.58
N PRO A 86 0.68 -10.18 5.50
CA PRO A 86 0.17 -10.37 4.14
C PRO A 86 -0.18 -11.83 3.83
N LEU A 87 0.61 -12.79 4.34
CA LEU A 87 0.29 -14.21 4.25
C LEU A 87 -0.99 -14.56 5.04
N ALA A 88 -1.15 -14.04 6.26
CA ALA A 88 -2.35 -14.25 7.05
C ALA A 88 -3.61 -13.67 6.36
N VAL A 89 -3.52 -12.48 5.78
CA VAL A 89 -4.60 -11.87 4.99
C VAL A 89 -4.93 -12.72 3.76
N THR A 90 -3.92 -13.29 3.10
CA THR A 90 -4.12 -14.23 1.97
C THR A 90 -4.98 -15.41 2.41
N PHE A 91 -4.65 -16.07 3.53
CA PHE A 91 -5.44 -17.20 4.03
C PHE A 91 -6.88 -16.80 4.42
N LEU A 92 -7.08 -15.59 4.94
CA LEU A 92 -8.43 -15.07 5.20
C LEU A 92 -9.22 -14.86 3.90
N ALA A 93 -8.59 -14.35 2.84
CA ALA A 93 -9.23 -14.16 1.54
C ALA A 93 -9.59 -15.51 0.88
N LEU A 94 -8.67 -16.48 0.92
CA LEU A 94 -8.91 -17.85 0.47
C LEU A 94 -10.06 -18.51 1.25
N GLY A 95 -10.10 -18.32 2.57
CA GLY A 95 -11.19 -18.81 3.42
C GLY A 95 -12.54 -18.16 3.09
N CYS A 96 -12.55 -16.85 2.79
CA CYS A 96 -13.75 -16.15 2.33
C CYS A 96 -14.27 -16.74 1.01
N ALA A 97 -13.39 -16.93 0.02
CA ALA A 97 -13.76 -17.51 -1.27
C ALA A 97 -14.28 -18.95 -1.14
N ALA A 98 -13.65 -19.76 -0.28
CA ALA A 98 -14.11 -21.13 0.00
C ALA A 98 -15.48 -21.14 0.70
N ALA A 99 -15.69 -20.29 1.70
CA ALA A 99 -16.95 -20.20 2.43
C ALA A 99 -18.12 -19.75 1.53
N LEU A 100 -17.85 -18.92 0.53
CA LEU A 100 -18.82 -18.48 -0.47
C LEU A 100 -19.03 -19.50 -1.62
N GLY A 101 -18.28 -20.61 -1.62
CA GLY A 101 -18.32 -21.62 -2.68
C GLY A 101 -17.72 -21.15 -4.01
N TRP A 102 -16.96 -20.06 -4.01
CA TRP A 102 -16.32 -19.48 -5.20
C TRP A 102 -14.98 -20.12 -5.52
N TRP A 103 -14.34 -20.72 -4.53
CA TRP A 103 -13.06 -21.39 -4.67
C TRP A 103 -13.10 -22.74 -3.97
N ARG A 104 -12.55 -23.76 -4.62
CA ARG A 104 -12.33 -25.07 -3.99
C ARG A 104 -10.88 -25.10 -3.51
N PRO A 105 -10.61 -25.38 -2.23
CA PRO A 105 -9.26 -25.37 -1.71
C PRO A 105 -8.32 -26.29 -2.49
N ASP A 106 -7.41 -25.67 -3.24
CA ASP A 106 -6.30 -26.33 -3.91
C ASP A 106 -5.06 -25.44 -3.77
N LEU A 107 -4.08 -25.90 -3.01
CA LEU A 107 -2.84 -25.19 -2.75
C LEU A 107 -1.70 -25.64 -3.66
N SER A 108 -1.93 -26.60 -4.56
CA SER A 108 -0.90 -27.08 -5.48
C SER A 108 -0.30 -25.97 -6.37
N PRO A 109 -1.05 -24.94 -6.83
CA PRO A 109 -0.47 -23.88 -7.64
C PRO A 109 0.52 -22.97 -6.90
N ALA A 110 0.50 -22.95 -5.56
CA ALA A 110 1.43 -22.13 -4.76
C ALA A 110 2.85 -22.70 -4.68
N GLY A 111 3.14 -23.83 -5.33
CA GLY A 111 4.48 -24.45 -5.31
C GLY A 111 4.83 -25.10 -3.96
N GLY A 112 3.82 -25.43 -3.16
CA GLY A 112 3.98 -26.03 -1.82
C GLY A 112 4.72 -25.11 -0.82
N PRO A 113 5.28 -25.66 0.28
CA PRO A 113 6.00 -24.88 1.28
C PRO A 113 7.20 -24.12 0.70
N GLY A 114 7.84 -24.65 -0.34
CA GLY A 114 8.98 -24.01 -1.01
C GLY A 114 8.59 -22.74 -1.75
N GLY A 115 7.46 -22.75 -2.48
CA GLY A 115 6.95 -21.57 -3.16
C GLY A 115 6.55 -20.46 -2.18
N VAL A 116 5.82 -20.80 -1.11
CA VAL A 116 5.46 -19.83 -0.06
C VAL A 116 6.71 -19.26 0.62
N ALA A 117 7.71 -20.09 0.94
CA ALA A 117 8.96 -19.63 1.52
C ALA A 117 9.73 -18.70 0.56
N PHE A 118 9.74 -19.01 -0.73
CA PHE A 118 10.34 -18.16 -1.76
C PHE A 118 9.69 -16.77 -1.79
N LEU A 119 8.36 -16.68 -1.77
CA LEU A 119 7.65 -15.39 -1.75
C LEU A 119 7.92 -14.59 -0.46
N LEU A 120 8.03 -15.25 0.69
CA LEU A 120 8.40 -14.60 1.96
C LEU A 120 9.83 -14.04 1.94
N VAL A 121 10.76 -14.73 1.28
CA VAL A 121 12.13 -14.22 1.06
C VAL A 121 12.12 -13.07 0.06
N LEU A 122 11.35 -13.19 -1.04
CA LEU A 122 11.21 -12.16 -2.05
C LEU A 122 10.64 -10.87 -1.46
N GLN A 123 9.67 -10.96 -0.55
CA GLN A 123 9.15 -9.83 0.23
C GLN A 123 10.27 -9.09 1.00
N LEU A 124 11.17 -9.81 1.66
CA LEU A 124 12.30 -9.18 2.39
C LEU A 124 13.25 -8.47 1.41
N VAL A 125 13.63 -9.14 0.33
CA VAL A 125 14.60 -8.62 -0.65
C VAL A 125 14.05 -7.41 -1.41
N SER A 126 12.74 -7.43 -1.73
CA SER A 126 12.07 -6.34 -2.46
C SER A 126 11.65 -5.16 -1.58
N THR A 127 11.75 -5.26 -0.25
CA THR A 127 11.38 -4.19 0.70
C THR A 127 11.92 -2.80 0.33
N PRO A 128 13.18 -2.63 -0.13
CA PRO A 128 13.69 -1.31 -0.53
C PRO A 128 12.95 -0.70 -1.73
N LEU A 129 12.37 -1.50 -2.61
CA LEU A 129 11.62 -1.02 -3.77
C LEU A 129 10.30 -0.35 -3.35
N TYR A 130 9.69 -0.84 -2.28
CA TYR A 130 8.45 -0.29 -1.72
C TYR A 130 8.69 0.94 -0.82
N TRP A 131 9.95 1.25 -0.51
CA TRP A 131 10.29 2.48 0.23
C TRP A 131 9.86 3.74 -0.52
N GLY A 132 9.95 3.75 -1.85
CA GLY A 132 9.63 4.93 -2.67
C GLY A 132 8.21 5.44 -2.42
N GLU A 133 7.26 4.52 -2.40
CA GLU A 133 5.86 4.82 -2.12
C GLU A 133 5.63 5.12 -0.64
N GLU A 134 6.11 4.26 0.27
CA GLU A 134 5.86 4.43 1.70
C GLU A 134 6.49 5.68 2.30
N PHE A 135 7.63 6.11 1.76
CA PHE A 135 8.26 7.37 2.15
C PHE A 135 7.42 8.58 1.72
N GLY A 136 6.72 8.50 0.59
CA GLY A 136 5.84 9.55 0.12
C GLY A 136 4.46 9.53 0.79
N TRP A 137 3.74 8.43 0.68
CA TRP A 137 2.36 8.33 1.13
C TRP A 137 2.26 8.22 2.66
N THR A 138 3.02 7.31 3.25
CA THR A 138 2.86 6.96 4.67
C THR A 138 3.67 7.84 5.59
N SER A 139 4.97 8.04 5.34
CA SER A 139 5.81 8.83 6.25
C SER A 139 5.65 10.34 6.05
N PHE A 140 5.38 10.77 4.81
CA PHE A 140 5.25 12.19 4.46
C PHE A 140 3.80 12.69 4.42
N LEU A 141 2.94 12.14 3.53
CA LEU A 141 1.61 12.69 3.26
C LEU A 141 0.63 12.46 4.43
N TRP A 142 0.51 11.22 4.93
CA TRP A 142 -0.43 10.86 5.99
C TRP A 142 -0.41 11.77 7.22
N PRO A 143 0.73 12.09 7.86
CA PRO A 143 0.75 12.98 9.02
C PRO A 143 0.40 14.45 8.69
N ARG A 144 0.40 14.83 7.41
CA ARG A 144 0.25 16.23 6.96
C ARG A 144 -1.11 16.53 6.32
N LEU A 145 -1.79 15.53 5.74
CA LEU A 145 -2.96 15.73 4.88
C LEU A 145 -4.18 16.30 5.63
N VAL A 146 -4.61 15.65 6.72
CA VAL A 146 -5.72 16.12 7.56
C VAL A 146 -5.25 16.25 9.01
N PRO A 147 -4.67 17.41 9.39
CA PRO A 147 -4.06 17.62 10.70
C PRO A 147 -5.05 17.39 11.85
N GLY A 148 -4.61 16.75 12.92
CA GLY A 148 -5.42 16.48 14.12
C GLY A 148 -6.53 15.43 13.95
N ARG A 149 -6.74 14.90 12.74
CA ARG A 149 -7.76 13.89 12.43
C ARG A 149 -7.12 12.67 11.75
N PRO A 150 -6.33 11.85 12.48
CA PRO A 150 -5.54 10.76 11.88
C PRO A 150 -6.39 9.71 11.13
N ARG A 151 -7.64 9.45 11.53
CA ARG A 151 -8.59 8.60 10.77
C ARG A 151 -8.96 9.20 9.41
N ALA A 152 -9.33 10.48 9.39
CA ALA A 152 -9.64 11.16 8.14
C ALA A 152 -8.39 11.26 7.25
N SER A 153 -7.23 11.47 7.87
CA SER A 153 -5.96 11.56 7.16
C SER A 153 -5.57 10.23 6.51
N VAL A 154 -5.72 9.08 7.20
CA VAL A 154 -5.38 7.78 6.62
C VAL A 154 -6.30 7.39 5.47
N VAL A 155 -7.61 7.67 5.61
CA VAL A 155 -8.58 7.45 4.53
C VAL A 155 -8.26 8.36 3.33
N ALA A 156 -8.02 9.65 3.57
CA ALA A 156 -7.69 10.58 2.50
C ALA A 156 -6.37 10.23 1.80
N THR A 157 -5.35 9.77 2.54
CA THR A 157 -4.09 9.29 1.95
C THR A 157 -4.33 8.05 1.09
N GLY A 158 -5.15 7.09 1.56
CA GLY A 158 -5.49 5.89 0.79
C GLY A 158 -6.25 6.22 -0.50
N LEU A 159 -7.15 7.20 -0.46
CA LEU A 159 -7.85 7.70 -1.66
C LEU A 159 -6.88 8.38 -2.64
N VAL A 160 -5.97 9.23 -2.15
CA VAL A 160 -4.93 9.84 -3.00
C VAL A 160 -4.06 8.76 -3.63
N TRP A 161 -3.68 7.74 -2.86
CA TRP A 161 -2.87 6.62 -3.33
C TRP A 161 -3.60 5.77 -4.39
N ALA A 162 -4.90 5.52 -4.21
CA ALA A 162 -5.73 4.85 -5.20
C ALA A 162 -5.80 5.65 -6.50
N VAL A 163 -6.11 6.96 -6.42
CA VAL A 163 -6.20 7.82 -7.60
C VAL A 163 -4.87 7.89 -8.35
N TRP A 164 -3.74 7.91 -7.64
CA TRP A 164 -2.41 7.85 -8.26
C TRP A 164 -2.23 6.59 -9.13
N HIS A 165 -2.81 5.45 -8.72
CA HIS A 165 -2.78 4.18 -9.44
C HIS A 165 -3.77 4.08 -10.61
N TYR A 166 -4.81 4.92 -10.69
CA TYR A 166 -5.88 4.76 -11.67
C TYR A 166 -5.40 4.60 -13.12
N PRO A 167 -4.39 5.33 -13.63
CA PRO A 167 -3.91 5.10 -15.00
C PRO A 167 -3.52 3.65 -15.29
N LEU A 168 -2.99 2.91 -14.30
CA LEU A 168 -2.65 1.49 -14.47
C LEU A 168 -3.88 0.65 -14.83
N ALA A 169 -5.03 0.91 -14.18
CA ALA A 169 -6.28 0.22 -14.47
C ALA A 169 -6.78 0.43 -15.91
N PHE A 170 -6.48 1.59 -16.51
CA PHE A 170 -6.91 1.92 -17.87
C PHE A 170 -5.87 1.62 -18.95
N LEU A 171 -4.60 1.40 -18.58
CA LEU A 171 -3.48 1.24 -19.50
C LEU A 171 -3.04 -0.22 -19.70
N GLY A 172 -3.81 -1.17 -19.17
CA GLY A 172 -3.58 -2.61 -19.35
C GLY A 172 -2.57 -3.19 -18.35
N TYR A 173 -2.47 -2.61 -17.14
CA TYR A 173 -1.75 -3.24 -16.03
C TYR A 173 -2.62 -4.26 -15.30
N ALA A 174 -3.92 -3.98 -15.16
CA ALA A 174 -4.89 -4.87 -14.54
C ALA A 174 -6.06 -5.14 -15.49
N GLU A 175 -6.56 -6.37 -15.50
CA GLU A 175 -7.73 -6.78 -16.29
C GLU A 175 -8.95 -6.84 -15.39
N PHE A 176 -9.93 -5.97 -15.67
CA PHE A 176 -11.16 -5.83 -14.89
C PHE A 176 -12.37 -6.29 -15.70
N ASP A 177 -12.99 -7.38 -15.28
CA ASP A 177 -14.18 -7.95 -15.92
C ASP A 177 -15.36 -6.97 -15.88
N ASP A 178 -15.58 -6.32 -14.73
CA ASP A 178 -16.45 -5.14 -14.59
C ASP A 178 -15.60 -3.98 -14.12
N HIS A 179 -15.36 -3.03 -15.02
CA HIS A 179 -14.45 -1.92 -14.75
C HIS A 179 -14.95 -1.00 -13.62
N THR A 180 -16.27 -0.78 -13.52
CA THR A 180 -16.82 0.15 -12.52
C THR A 180 -16.78 -0.47 -11.13
N VAL A 181 -17.21 -1.72 -11.00
CA VAL A 181 -17.20 -2.44 -9.72
C VAL A 181 -15.77 -2.72 -9.28
N SER A 182 -14.90 -3.17 -10.18
CA SER A 182 -13.50 -3.45 -9.86
C SER A 182 -12.76 -2.19 -9.42
N MET A 183 -12.99 -1.04 -10.07
CA MET A 183 -12.40 0.24 -9.63
C MET A 183 -12.87 0.65 -8.23
N ALA A 184 -14.15 0.47 -7.90
CA ALA A 184 -14.67 0.78 -6.58
C ALA A 184 -14.04 -0.11 -5.50
N LEU A 185 -13.97 -1.43 -5.74
CA LEU A 185 -13.34 -2.38 -4.82
C LEU A 185 -11.84 -2.13 -4.70
N TRP A 186 -11.13 -1.92 -5.80
CA TRP A 186 -9.70 -1.63 -5.79
C TRP A 186 -9.39 -0.34 -5.01
N THR A 187 -10.26 0.67 -5.09
CA THR A 187 -10.18 1.88 -4.26
C THR A 187 -10.35 1.58 -2.77
N VAL A 188 -11.31 0.73 -2.41
CA VAL A 188 -11.50 0.25 -1.03
C VAL A 188 -10.25 -0.48 -0.54
N MET A 189 -9.69 -1.37 -1.37
CA MET A 189 -8.45 -2.10 -1.10
C MET A 189 -7.29 -1.15 -0.77
N PHE A 190 -7.06 -0.11 -1.56
CA PHE A 190 -6.02 0.91 -1.30
C PHE A 190 -6.24 1.61 0.04
N VAL A 191 -7.48 1.98 0.38
CA VAL A 191 -7.80 2.60 1.67
C VAL A 191 -7.52 1.65 2.83
N LEU A 192 -7.91 0.37 2.71
CA LEU A 192 -7.68 -0.63 3.74
C LEU A 192 -6.18 -0.89 3.93
N PHE A 193 -5.41 -1.04 2.84
CA PHE A 193 -3.97 -1.17 2.93
C PHE A 193 -3.33 0.03 3.62
N GLN A 194 -3.72 1.25 3.25
CA GLN A 194 -3.19 2.45 3.87
C GLN A 194 -3.41 2.47 5.39
N VAL A 195 -4.55 1.93 5.89
CA VAL A 195 -4.79 1.78 7.33
C VAL A 195 -3.73 0.91 7.99
N MET A 196 -3.49 -0.29 7.47
CA MET A 196 -2.48 -1.21 8.02
C MET A 196 -1.08 -0.60 7.98
N LEU A 197 -0.72 0.01 6.86
CA LEU A 197 0.59 0.63 6.64
C LEU A 197 0.84 1.82 7.59
N CYS A 198 -0.12 2.76 7.67
CA CYS A 198 -0.03 3.87 8.61
C CYS A 198 -0.03 3.41 10.08
N TRP A 199 -0.74 2.33 10.40
CA TRP A 199 -0.72 1.78 11.75
C TRP A 199 0.68 1.25 12.12
N LEU A 200 1.31 0.47 11.23
CA LEU A 200 2.68 -0.01 11.42
C LEU A 200 3.67 1.16 11.55
N TYR A 201 3.56 2.16 10.67
CA TYR A 201 4.40 3.35 10.75
C TYR A 201 4.23 4.11 12.06
N ALA A 202 3.00 4.32 12.54
CA ALA A 202 2.75 5.04 13.77
C ALA A 202 3.27 4.31 15.02
N ARG A 203 3.20 2.97 15.02
CA ARG A 203 3.69 2.14 16.12
C ARG A 203 5.21 2.09 16.19
N THR A 204 5.86 2.18 15.03
CA THR A 204 7.29 1.92 14.92
C THR A 204 8.11 3.17 14.62
N GLY A 205 7.54 4.22 14.05
CA GLY A 205 8.28 5.34 13.48
C GLY A 205 9.31 4.92 12.43
N SER A 206 9.11 3.78 11.77
CA SER A 206 10.01 3.22 10.77
C SER A 206 9.27 2.98 9.46
N VAL A 207 9.69 3.69 8.41
CA VAL A 207 9.13 3.48 7.07
C VAL A 207 9.44 2.07 6.57
N TRP A 208 10.57 1.49 6.97
CA TRP A 208 11.00 0.17 6.51
C TRP A 208 10.11 -0.99 6.96
N VAL A 209 9.55 -0.92 8.18
CA VAL A 209 8.54 -1.89 8.64
C VAL A 209 7.31 -1.83 7.74
N THR A 210 6.94 -0.62 7.32
CA THR A 210 5.79 -0.37 6.46
C THR A 210 6.07 -0.86 5.03
N SER A 211 7.26 -0.57 4.50
CA SER A 211 7.71 -1.05 3.20
C SER A 211 7.78 -2.57 3.13
N LEU A 212 8.13 -3.26 4.23
CA LEU A 212 8.10 -4.72 4.28
C LEU A 212 6.68 -5.27 4.16
N ALA A 213 5.72 -4.64 4.84
CA ALA A 213 4.31 -5.04 4.73
C ALA A 213 3.78 -4.77 3.31
N HIS A 214 4.09 -3.60 2.74
CA HIS A 214 3.72 -3.28 1.35
C HIS A 214 4.36 -4.27 0.35
N ALA A 215 5.62 -4.64 0.54
CA ALA A 215 6.27 -5.68 -0.26
C ALA A 215 5.52 -7.01 -0.19
N GLY A 216 5.06 -7.41 1.00
CA GLY A 216 4.28 -8.64 1.14
C GLY A 216 2.87 -8.56 0.54
N ASN A 217 2.23 -7.38 0.54
CA ASN A 217 0.94 -7.22 -0.15
C ASN A 217 1.06 -7.56 -1.64
N ASN A 218 2.19 -7.26 -2.26
CA ASN A 218 2.41 -7.53 -3.67
C ASN A 218 3.01 -8.93 -3.89
N MET A 219 4.15 -9.21 -3.27
CA MET A 219 4.94 -10.41 -3.53
C MET A 219 4.37 -11.67 -2.88
N VAL A 220 3.60 -11.54 -1.79
CA VAL A 220 2.98 -12.68 -1.13
C VAL A 220 1.49 -12.70 -1.44
N MET A 221 0.75 -11.67 -1.03
CA MET A 221 -0.71 -11.69 -1.15
C MET A 221 -1.17 -11.58 -2.61
N GLY A 222 -0.63 -10.64 -3.39
CA GLY A 222 -0.92 -10.51 -4.81
C GLY A 222 -0.60 -11.79 -5.59
N LEU A 223 0.65 -12.23 -5.55
CA LEU A 223 1.08 -13.43 -6.29
C LEU A 223 0.38 -14.72 -5.83
N LEU A 224 0.15 -14.93 -4.52
CA LEU A 224 -0.56 -16.13 -4.06
C LEU A 224 -2.04 -16.11 -4.44
N THR A 225 -2.73 -14.97 -4.34
CA THR A 225 -4.13 -14.88 -4.76
C THR A 225 -4.26 -15.09 -6.26
N GLU A 226 -3.36 -14.54 -7.07
CA GLU A 226 -3.29 -14.79 -8.52
C GLU A 226 -3.06 -16.28 -8.83
N GLN A 227 -2.08 -16.93 -8.19
CA GLN A 227 -1.76 -18.34 -8.40
C GLN A 227 -2.90 -19.28 -7.96
N LEU A 228 -3.52 -18.99 -6.82
CA LEU A 228 -4.45 -19.90 -6.16
C LEU A 228 -5.90 -19.73 -6.61
N PHE A 229 -6.34 -18.51 -6.92
CA PHE A 229 -7.71 -18.28 -7.36
C PHE A 229 -7.95 -18.66 -8.82
N GLY A 230 -6.89 -18.74 -9.64
CA GLY A 230 -6.98 -19.23 -11.02
C GLY A 230 -8.02 -18.45 -11.84
N GLU A 231 -9.14 -19.09 -12.16
CA GLU A 231 -10.22 -18.54 -13.00
C GLU A 231 -11.23 -17.64 -12.25
N LEU A 232 -10.99 -17.32 -10.98
CA LEU A 232 -11.89 -16.44 -10.25
C LEU A 232 -11.90 -15.03 -10.87
N SER A 233 -13.09 -14.56 -11.25
CA SER A 233 -13.32 -13.19 -11.71
C SER A 233 -12.67 -12.15 -10.78
N THR A 234 -12.08 -11.09 -11.34
CA THR A 234 -11.40 -10.02 -10.60
C THR A 234 -12.31 -9.40 -9.53
N VAL A 235 -13.60 -9.22 -9.80
CA VAL A 235 -14.57 -8.69 -8.82
C VAL A 235 -14.65 -9.59 -7.57
N ARG A 236 -14.78 -10.91 -7.74
CA ARG A 236 -14.88 -11.86 -6.62
C ARG A 236 -13.57 -11.95 -5.84
N ASN A 237 -12.43 -11.91 -6.54
CA ASN A 237 -11.11 -11.84 -5.90
C ASN A 237 -11.03 -10.60 -5.00
N LEU A 238 -11.30 -9.41 -5.55
CA LEU A 238 -11.27 -8.15 -4.81
C LEU A 238 -12.23 -8.14 -3.62
N ILE A 239 -13.44 -8.70 -3.74
CA ILE A 239 -14.37 -8.85 -2.60
C ILE A 239 -13.73 -9.67 -1.48
N CYS A 240 -13.12 -10.83 -1.80
CA CYS A 240 -12.52 -11.69 -0.79
C CYS A 240 -11.32 -11.04 -0.11
N VAL A 241 -10.48 -10.33 -0.89
CA VAL A 241 -9.34 -9.57 -0.38
C VAL A 241 -9.81 -8.41 0.50
N ASP A 242 -10.79 -7.62 0.08
CA ASP A 242 -11.33 -6.49 0.84
C ASP A 242 -11.99 -6.95 2.14
N VAL A 243 -12.72 -8.06 2.13
CA VAL A 243 -13.28 -8.66 3.35
C VAL A 243 -12.16 -9.06 4.31
N ALA A 244 -11.13 -9.76 3.81
CA ALA A 244 -9.98 -10.17 4.62
C ALA A 244 -9.23 -8.96 5.22
N LEU A 245 -8.99 -7.93 4.40
CA LEU A 245 -8.35 -6.69 4.84
C LEU A 245 -9.23 -5.92 5.82
N ALA A 246 -10.55 -5.86 5.62
CA ALA A 246 -11.47 -5.19 6.53
C ALA A 246 -11.50 -5.85 7.92
N LEU A 247 -11.44 -7.18 7.99
CA LEU A 247 -11.34 -7.92 9.25
C LEU A 247 -10.10 -7.52 10.07
N VAL A 248 -9.00 -7.16 9.40
CA VAL A 248 -7.78 -6.67 10.04
C VAL A 248 -7.86 -5.17 10.32
N CYS A 249 -8.22 -4.37 9.33
CA CYS A 249 -8.06 -2.91 9.34
C CYS A 249 -9.13 -2.18 10.16
N VAL A 250 -10.37 -2.68 10.21
CA VAL A 250 -11.44 -2.06 11.00
C VAL A 250 -11.10 -2.05 12.49
N PRO A 251 -10.60 -3.14 13.10
CA PRO A 251 -10.03 -3.10 14.46
C PRO A 251 -8.87 -2.11 14.61
N LEU A 252 -7.95 -2.05 13.64
CA LEU A 252 -6.81 -1.13 13.71
C LEU A 252 -7.24 0.33 13.73
N LEU A 253 -8.27 0.73 12.97
CA LEU A 253 -8.86 2.08 12.99
C LEU A 253 -9.39 2.51 14.37
N ARG A 254 -9.74 1.55 15.24
CA ARG A 254 -10.22 1.80 16.60
C ARG A 254 -9.07 1.96 17.62
N SER A 255 -7.85 1.61 17.24
CA SER A 255 -6.67 1.71 18.11
C SER A 255 -6.34 3.17 18.49
N SER A 256 -5.55 3.32 19.55
CA SER A 256 -5.14 4.64 20.07
C SER A 256 -4.34 5.47 19.06
N VAL A 257 -3.65 4.82 18.13
CA VAL A 257 -2.86 5.45 17.06
C VAL A 257 -3.71 6.41 16.21
N PHE A 258 -4.97 6.05 15.94
CA PHE A 258 -5.85 6.85 15.11
C PHE A 258 -6.84 7.71 15.93
N ARG A 259 -6.59 7.93 17.22
CA ARG A 259 -7.38 8.88 18.02
C ARG A 259 -6.83 10.29 17.85
N SER A 260 -7.72 11.27 17.73
CA SER A 260 -7.34 12.68 17.77
C SER A 260 -6.72 13.01 19.14
N PRO A 261 -5.60 13.74 19.19
CA PRO A 261 -5.08 14.27 20.45
C PRO A 261 -6.11 15.27 21.00
N GLY A 262 -6.83 14.90 22.06
CA GLY A 262 -7.84 15.78 22.68
C GLY A 262 -9.19 15.14 23.03
N GLY A 263 -9.39 13.84 22.78
CA GLY A 263 -10.53 13.13 23.38
C GLY A 263 -10.25 12.85 24.85
N THR A 264 -10.47 13.83 25.73
CA THR A 264 -10.70 13.57 27.14
C THR A 264 -11.72 12.45 27.26
N ALA A 265 -11.36 11.39 28.00
CA ALA A 265 -12.35 10.54 28.61
C ALA A 265 -13.24 11.45 29.46
N ALA A 266 -14.43 11.76 28.96
CA ALA A 266 -15.52 12.13 29.83
C ALA A 266 -15.71 10.95 30.78
N ARG A 267 -15.60 11.26 32.07
CA ARG A 267 -15.73 10.34 33.20
C ARG A 267 -17.08 9.65 33.21
#